data_AF-A0AAX0RFF0-F1
#
_entry.id   AF-A0AAX0RFF0-F1
#
_cell.length_a   1.000
_cell.length_b   1.000
_cell.length_c   1.000
_cell.angle_alpha   90.00
_cell.angle_beta   90.00
_cell.angle_gamma   90.00
#
_symmetry.space_group_name_H-M   'P 1'
#
loop_
_entity.id
_entity.type
_entity.pdbx_description
1 polymer ?
#
loop_
_entity_poly.entity_id
_entity_poly.type
_entity_poly.pdbx_seq_one_letter_code
_entity_poly.pdbx_strand_id
1 'polypeptide(L)'
;MPAILRKKIHGASTRGQVIDGAEDIGVAYQVFSDTVVEDVVVKNSPRGFKFHNGKNLVVRRCETENVNGDGIYLTMTSNVLLENNRVGAAPGQGADCCQFAYENKDSYISSNVVVRGNLLLQRPTSTSNKGALVCGRTRNYLVEYNFIGGKNFSFSSIGDDAVVRSNIMRDGRMNDYSFGYGVGDQVSHAGHHVYDNRIENSNRGVSLSGYSDQNLAFRKDMNIHDNVISECDIAFFANRPWSGSFRRNIFLRCKQGILLKGNGEATAGDIDGNYFNDGSFLNVTPPPLRVKPDGKASVSSGEWTSEPDEIRIQWRNKGIDIPGANRPSITVEAGMELSCVLLARKEQNWMLAIAETAYDDFTPRAWQENMLPWQKRYFSI
;
A
#
# COMPACT_ATOMS: atom_id res chain seq x y z
N MET A 1 -27.79 6.21 16.53
CA MET A 1 -27.39 7.54 17.09
C MET A 1 -27.41 8.54 15.95
N PRO A 2 -27.72 9.83 16.22
CA PRO A 2 -27.63 10.85 15.17
C PRO A 2 -26.20 10.96 14.66
N ALA A 3 -26.07 11.35 13.39
CA ALA A 3 -24.80 11.67 12.75
C ALA A 3 -23.95 12.64 13.59
N ILE A 4 -22.63 12.50 13.52
CA ILE A 4 -21.70 13.50 14.06
C ILE A 4 -21.34 14.48 12.95
N LEU A 5 -21.82 15.71 13.07
CA LEU A 5 -21.40 16.81 12.19
C LEU A 5 -20.71 17.91 13.01
N ARG A 6 -19.49 18.26 12.60
CA ARG A 6 -18.69 19.36 13.17
C ARG A 6 -18.24 20.29 12.05
N LYS A 7 -18.89 21.46 11.97
CA LYS A 7 -18.57 22.46 10.92
C LYS A 7 -17.24 23.16 11.16
N LYS A 8 -16.93 23.51 12.42
CA LYS A 8 -15.66 24.12 12.83
C LYS A 8 -15.29 23.63 14.23
N ILE A 9 -14.12 23.02 14.40
CA ILE A 9 -13.69 22.47 15.70
C ILE A 9 -12.18 22.37 15.82
N HIS A 10 -11.63 22.48 17.04
CA HIS A 10 -10.21 22.30 17.32
C HIS A 10 -10.05 21.46 18.58
N GLY A 11 -9.05 20.57 18.63
CA GLY A 11 -8.78 19.73 19.81
C GLY A 11 -9.86 18.68 20.06
N ALA A 12 -10.60 18.26 19.02
CA ALA A 12 -11.72 17.33 19.19
C ALA A 12 -11.25 15.91 19.44
N SER A 13 -11.93 15.21 20.36
CA SER A 13 -11.79 13.77 20.51
C SER A 13 -13.16 13.09 20.49
N THR A 14 -13.37 12.22 19.51
CA THR A 14 -14.57 11.37 19.39
C THR A 14 -14.13 9.93 19.57
N ARG A 15 -14.62 9.27 20.61
CA ARG A 15 -14.20 7.92 20.97
C ARG A 15 -15.36 6.97 21.28
N GLY A 16 -15.22 5.70 20.92
CA GLY A 16 -16.08 4.61 21.40
C GLY A 16 -17.55 4.70 20.98
N GLN A 17 -17.86 5.38 19.88
CA GLN A 17 -19.24 5.62 19.44
C GLN A 17 -19.70 4.63 18.36
N VAL A 18 -20.97 4.24 18.40
CA VAL A 18 -21.62 3.48 17.33
C VAL A 18 -22.72 4.32 16.69
N ILE A 19 -22.54 4.63 15.41
CA ILE A 19 -23.46 5.45 14.60
C ILE A 19 -24.12 4.52 13.61
N ASP A 20 -25.36 4.14 13.90
CA ASP A 20 -26.16 3.23 13.09
C ASP A 20 -27.37 3.99 12.51
N GLY A 21 -27.55 3.91 11.19
CA GLY A 21 -28.72 4.45 10.49
C GLY A 21 -28.70 5.96 10.27
N ALA A 22 -27.53 6.59 10.08
CA ALA A 22 -27.46 8.02 9.78
C ALA A 22 -28.15 8.35 8.44
N GLU A 23 -28.89 9.47 8.38
CA GLU A 23 -29.68 9.86 7.19
C GLU A 23 -28.82 10.28 5.98
N ASP A 24 -27.58 10.73 6.20
CA ASP A 24 -26.66 11.15 5.15
C ASP A 24 -25.24 10.64 5.43
N ILE A 25 -24.66 11.07 6.55
CA ILE A 25 -23.26 10.77 6.86
C ILE A 25 -23.07 10.37 8.31
N GLY A 26 -22.22 9.37 8.55
CA GLY A 26 -21.91 8.92 9.90
C GLY A 26 -21.15 9.97 10.70
N VAL A 27 -19.92 10.30 10.25
CA VAL A 27 -19.04 11.27 10.91
C VAL A 27 -18.50 12.26 9.90
N ALA A 28 -18.65 13.56 10.16
CA ALA A 28 -18.23 14.62 9.25
C ALA A 28 -17.60 15.82 9.99
N TYR A 29 -16.38 16.18 9.59
CA TYR A 29 -15.62 17.32 10.10
C TYR A 29 -15.21 18.21 8.92
N GLN A 30 -15.56 19.50 8.94
CA GLN A 30 -15.41 20.37 7.77
C GLN A 30 -14.29 21.41 7.86
N VAL A 31 -14.02 21.95 9.04
CA VAL A 31 -12.88 22.82 9.30
C VAL A 31 -12.35 22.40 10.66
N PHE A 32 -11.17 21.78 10.69
CA PHE A 32 -10.71 21.18 11.93
C PHE A 32 -9.19 21.20 12.12
N SER A 33 -8.77 21.10 13.38
CA SER A 33 -7.39 20.77 13.69
C SER A 33 -7.26 19.97 14.98
N ASP A 34 -6.19 19.18 15.06
CA ASP A 34 -5.80 18.43 16.27
C ASP A 34 -6.94 17.54 16.74
N THR A 35 -7.38 16.67 15.83
CA THR A 35 -8.59 15.88 15.96
C THR A 35 -8.27 14.40 16.02
N VAL A 36 -8.88 13.70 16.97
CA VAL A 36 -8.79 12.25 17.11
C VAL A 36 -10.18 11.64 16.98
N VAL A 37 -10.35 10.71 16.05
CA VAL A 37 -11.51 9.81 15.93
C VAL A 37 -11.01 8.39 16.18
N GLU A 38 -11.51 7.75 17.23
CA GLU A 38 -10.95 6.50 17.69
C GLU A 38 -12.03 5.52 18.16
N ASP A 39 -11.92 4.24 17.82
CA ASP A 39 -12.87 3.21 18.26
C ASP A 39 -14.34 3.58 17.89
N VAL A 40 -14.54 4.23 16.74
CA VAL A 40 -15.86 4.64 16.24
C VAL A 40 -16.31 3.69 15.14
N VAL A 41 -17.57 3.27 15.20
CA VAL A 41 -18.20 2.39 14.20
C VAL A 41 -19.34 3.13 13.50
N VAL A 42 -19.32 3.16 12.17
CA VAL A 42 -20.42 3.68 11.35
C VAL A 42 -21.09 2.53 10.60
N LYS A 43 -22.40 2.36 10.79
CA LYS A 43 -23.20 1.30 10.16
C LYS A 43 -24.45 1.83 9.46
N ASN A 44 -24.87 1.12 8.42
CA ASN A 44 -26.14 1.35 7.71
C ASN A 44 -26.35 2.83 7.34
N SER A 45 -25.31 3.47 6.80
CA SER A 45 -25.28 4.90 6.51
C SER A 45 -25.00 5.16 5.03
N PRO A 46 -25.59 6.18 4.39
CA PRO A 46 -25.24 6.51 3.02
C PRO A 46 -23.76 6.87 2.86
N ARG A 47 -23.10 7.43 3.87
CA ARG A 47 -21.66 7.78 3.86
C ARG A 47 -21.00 7.49 5.20
N GLY A 48 -19.70 7.17 5.17
CA GLY A 48 -18.92 6.80 6.35
C GLY A 48 -18.35 8.02 7.08
N PHE A 49 -17.02 8.11 7.11
CA PHE A 49 -16.27 9.21 7.68
C PHE A 49 -15.88 10.22 6.60
N LYS A 50 -16.10 11.52 6.84
CA LYS A 50 -15.70 12.60 5.94
C LYS A 50 -14.95 13.69 6.66
N PHE A 51 -13.80 14.05 6.09
CA PHE A 51 -12.93 15.09 6.59
C PHE A 51 -12.63 16.09 5.48
N HIS A 52 -12.85 17.36 5.76
CA HIS A 52 -12.54 18.45 4.84
C HIS A 52 -11.75 19.52 5.59
N ASN A 53 -10.82 20.18 4.88
CA ASN A 53 -10.11 21.37 5.33
C ASN A 53 -9.62 21.30 6.79
N GLY A 54 -8.66 20.41 7.03
CA GLY A 54 -8.14 20.25 8.39
C GLY A 54 -6.72 19.72 8.48
N LYS A 55 -6.17 19.78 9.70
CA LYS A 55 -4.79 19.36 9.96
C LYS A 55 -4.67 18.54 11.24
N ASN A 56 -3.63 17.71 11.32
CA ASN A 56 -3.32 16.90 12.51
C ASN A 56 -4.52 15.99 12.86
N LEU A 57 -4.89 15.13 11.92
CA LEU A 57 -5.98 14.18 12.06
C LEU A 57 -5.44 12.81 12.44
N VAL A 58 -6.03 12.18 13.44
CA VAL A 58 -5.87 10.75 13.66
C VAL A 58 -7.23 10.07 13.58
N VAL A 59 -7.36 9.08 12.69
CA VAL A 59 -8.47 8.14 12.64
C VAL A 59 -7.92 6.76 12.91
N ARG A 60 -8.27 6.17 14.06
CA ARG A 60 -7.70 4.87 14.42
C ARG A 60 -8.72 3.89 14.97
N ARG A 61 -8.54 2.61 14.67
CA ARG A 61 -9.41 1.50 15.13
C ARG A 61 -10.91 1.76 14.88
N CYS A 62 -11.23 2.54 13.83
CA CYS A 62 -12.59 2.82 13.42
C CYS A 62 -13.08 1.80 12.39
N GLU A 63 -14.40 1.66 12.28
CA GLU A 63 -15.01 0.67 11.40
C GLU A 63 -16.18 1.20 10.57
N THR A 64 -16.34 0.65 9.37
CA THR A 64 -17.56 0.82 8.56
C THR A 64 -18.21 -0.52 8.25
N GLU A 65 -19.54 -0.55 8.32
CA GLU A 65 -20.36 -1.69 7.92
C GLU A 65 -21.59 -1.21 7.12
N ASN A 66 -21.84 -1.80 5.95
CA ASN A 66 -22.98 -1.41 5.12
C ASN A 66 -23.08 0.11 4.87
N VAL A 67 -21.94 0.74 4.60
CA VAL A 67 -21.86 2.15 4.21
C VAL A 67 -21.89 2.23 2.70
N ASN A 68 -22.86 2.95 2.12
CA ASN A 68 -23.10 2.93 0.67
C ASN A 68 -22.03 3.71 -0.12
N GLY A 69 -21.71 4.92 0.30
CA GLY A 69 -20.67 5.76 -0.28
C GLY A 69 -19.28 5.42 0.25
N ASP A 70 -18.34 6.35 0.10
CA ASP A 70 -16.97 6.10 0.58
C ASP A 70 -16.96 5.82 2.08
N GLY A 71 -16.17 4.82 2.47
CA GLY A 71 -15.99 4.47 3.87
C GLY A 71 -15.25 5.58 4.63
N ILE A 72 -14.16 6.09 4.06
CA ILE A 72 -13.43 7.26 4.54
C ILE A 72 -13.14 8.18 3.35
N TYR A 73 -13.53 9.45 3.46
CA TYR A 73 -13.33 10.46 2.42
C TYR A 73 -12.63 11.69 2.97
N LEU A 74 -11.53 12.12 2.35
CA LEU A 74 -10.73 13.27 2.79
C LEU A 74 -10.45 14.23 1.64
N THR A 75 -10.50 15.53 1.93
CA THR A 75 -10.12 16.62 1.00
C THR A 75 -9.45 17.74 1.78
N MET A 76 -8.45 18.40 1.19
CA MET A 76 -7.77 19.55 1.81
C MET A 76 -7.25 19.25 3.23
N THR A 77 -6.61 18.09 3.41
CA THR A 77 -6.11 17.66 4.74
C THR A 77 -4.60 17.59 4.80
N SER A 78 -4.01 17.85 5.98
CA SER A 78 -2.57 17.70 6.19
C SER A 78 -2.24 17.02 7.51
N ASN A 79 -1.13 16.28 7.57
CA ASN A 79 -0.69 15.54 8.75
C ASN A 79 -1.79 14.57 9.23
N VAL A 80 -2.09 13.58 8.40
CA VAL A 80 -3.16 12.59 8.64
C VAL A 80 -2.56 11.24 8.97
N LEU A 81 -3.06 10.61 10.04
CA LEU A 81 -2.81 9.22 10.36
C LEU A 81 -4.11 8.43 10.29
N LEU A 82 -4.19 7.47 9.36
CA LEU A 82 -5.22 6.43 9.31
C LEU A 82 -4.60 5.12 9.78
N GLU A 83 -4.97 4.66 10.99
CA GLU A 83 -4.32 3.53 11.65
C GLU A 83 -5.29 2.42 12.08
N ASN A 84 -5.03 1.17 11.69
CA ASN A 84 -5.76 0.00 12.19
C ASN A 84 -7.30 0.07 12.01
N ASN A 85 -7.79 0.80 11.00
CA ASN A 85 -9.21 0.88 10.69
C ASN A 85 -9.68 -0.34 9.87
N ARG A 86 -10.95 -0.70 10.00
CA ARG A 86 -11.61 -1.72 9.17
C ARG A 86 -12.69 -1.06 8.33
N VAL A 87 -12.42 -0.89 7.04
CA VAL A 87 -13.35 -0.27 6.12
C VAL A 87 -13.96 -1.36 5.24
N GLY A 88 -15.24 -1.63 5.46
CA GLY A 88 -15.99 -2.60 4.67
C GLY A 88 -16.10 -2.22 3.19
N ALA A 89 -16.55 -3.17 2.37
CA ALA A 89 -16.84 -2.92 0.97
C ALA A 89 -17.89 -1.80 0.83
N ALA A 90 -17.60 -0.82 -0.02
CA ALA A 90 -18.53 0.26 -0.35
C ALA A 90 -19.32 -0.14 -1.61
N PRO A 91 -20.64 -0.40 -1.53
CA PRO A 91 -21.45 -0.91 -2.63
C PRO A 91 -21.93 0.18 -3.60
N GLY A 92 -21.87 1.46 -3.23
CA GLY A 92 -22.29 2.56 -4.09
C GLY A 92 -21.48 2.62 -5.39
N GLN A 93 -22.14 2.92 -6.51
CA GLN A 93 -21.54 2.82 -7.85
C GLN A 93 -20.19 3.53 -8.01
N GLY A 94 -20.02 4.67 -7.35
CA GLY A 94 -18.80 5.49 -7.40
C GLY A 94 -17.95 5.45 -6.13
N ALA A 95 -18.15 4.46 -5.25
CA ALA A 95 -17.58 4.48 -3.90
C ALA A 95 -16.32 3.63 -3.73
N ASP A 96 -15.29 4.22 -3.14
CA ASP A 96 -14.06 3.57 -2.69
C ASP A 96 -14.14 3.22 -1.19
N CYS A 97 -13.28 2.31 -0.69
CA CYS A 97 -13.18 2.17 0.77
C CYS A 97 -12.62 3.47 1.39
N CYS A 98 -11.51 3.97 0.84
CA CYS A 98 -10.83 5.16 1.33
C CYS A 98 -10.36 6.02 0.16
N GLN A 99 -10.74 7.29 0.16
CA GLN A 99 -10.34 8.23 -0.86
C GLN A 99 -9.81 9.53 -0.25
N PHE A 100 -8.56 9.85 -0.57
CA PHE A 100 -8.06 11.22 -0.55
C PHE A 100 -8.38 11.85 -1.89
N ALA A 101 -9.38 12.72 -1.94
CA ALA A 101 -9.82 13.38 -3.15
C ALA A 101 -9.21 14.78 -3.26
N TYR A 102 -8.94 15.19 -4.49
CA TYR A 102 -8.64 16.58 -4.83
C TYR A 102 -9.78 17.24 -5.61
N GLU A 103 -10.81 16.48 -6.01
CA GLU A 103 -12.01 16.98 -6.73
C GLU A 103 -11.70 17.94 -7.90
N ASN A 104 -10.63 17.69 -8.67
CA ASN A 104 -10.19 18.56 -9.76
C ASN A 104 -9.84 19.99 -9.31
N LYS A 105 -9.44 20.18 -8.06
CA LYS A 105 -9.06 21.46 -7.47
C LYS A 105 -7.78 21.33 -6.65
N ASP A 106 -6.72 21.98 -7.08
CA ASP A 106 -5.40 21.88 -6.44
C ASP A 106 -5.40 22.31 -4.96
N SER A 107 -6.29 23.23 -4.57
CA SER A 107 -6.43 23.63 -3.16
C SER A 107 -6.99 22.51 -2.27
N TYR A 108 -7.50 21.41 -2.84
CA TYR A 108 -8.03 20.26 -2.10
C TYR A 108 -7.06 19.10 -1.99
N ILE A 109 -5.84 19.26 -2.51
CA ILE A 109 -4.78 18.28 -2.34
C ILE A 109 -4.52 18.04 -0.85
N SER A 110 -4.44 16.77 -0.46
CA SER A 110 -4.02 16.36 0.88
C SER A 110 -2.52 16.06 0.92
N SER A 111 -1.87 16.23 2.07
CA SER A 111 -0.43 16.01 2.21
C SER A 111 -0.01 15.44 3.57
N ASN A 112 1.20 14.86 3.63
CA ASN A 112 1.76 14.29 4.85
C ASN A 112 0.82 13.25 5.45
N VAL A 113 0.57 12.18 4.69
CA VAL A 113 -0.42 11.16 5.03
C VAL A 113 0.27 9.86 5.40
N VAL A 114 -0.17 9.23 6.48
CA VAL A 114 0.22 7.87 6.86
C VAL A 114 -1.02 7.00 6.88
N VAL A 115 -1.05 5.95 6.05
CA VAL A 115 -2.08 4.92 6.04
C VAL A 115 -1.42 3.62 6.47
N ARG A 116 -1.64 3.19 7.72
CA ARG A 116 -0.97 2.00 8.27
C ARG A 116 -1.87 1.00 8.97
N GLY A 117 -1.62 -0.28 8.73
CA GLY A 117 -2.28 -1.37 9.45
C GLY A 117 -3.78 -1.55 9.18
N ASN A 118 -4.34 -0.88 8.17
CA ASN A 118 -5.77 -0.89 7.89
C ASN A 118 -6.21 -2.14 7.10
N LEU A 119 -7.47 -2.49 7.25
CA LEU A 119 -8.20 -3.45 6.42
C LEU A 119 -9.15 -2.68 5.51
N LEU A 120 -8.80 -2.54 4.23
CA LEU A 120 -9.65 -1.93 3.21
C LEU A 120 -10.25 -3.05 2.37
N LEU A 121 -11.51 -3.38 2.64
CA LEU A 121 -12.13 -4.65 2.26
C LEU A 121 -13.04 -4.53 1.04
N GLN A 122 -12.64 -3.75 0.03
CA GLN A 122 -13.35 -3.79 -1.25
C GLN A 122 -13.19 -5.20 -1.84
N ARG A 123 -14.24 -5.66 -2.53
CA ARG A 123 -14.33 -7.04 -3.01
C ARG A 123 -14.91 -7.14 -4.41
N PRO A 124 -14.57 -8.18 -5.19
CA PRO A 124 -15.11 -8.39 -6.53
C PRO A 124 -16.65 -8.42 -6.60
N THR A 125 -17.30 -8.91 -5.54
CA THR A 125 -18.76 -8.98 -5.43
C THR A 125 -19.44 -7.68 -5.03
N SER A 126 -18.68 -6.61 -4.73
CA SER A 126 -19.26 -5.28 -4.49
C SER A 126 -19.97 -4.78 -5.76
N THR A 127 -21.03 -4.00 -5.60
CA THR A 127 -21.72 -3.34 -6.73
C THR A 127 -21.02 -2.06 -7.21
N SER A 128 -20.02 -1.56 -6.49
CA SER A 128 -19.23 -0.37 -6.88
C SER A 128 -18.37 -0.61 -8.12
N ASN A 129 -18.12 0.43 -8.93
CA ASN A 129 -17.21 0.38 -10.08
C ASN A 129 -15.78 0.86 -9.74
N LYS A 130 -15.48 1.02 -8.46
CA LYS A 130 -14.22 1.58 -7.94
C LYS A 130 -13.38 0.54 -7.19
N GLY A 131 -12.40 0.99 -6.41
CA GLY A 131 -11.44 0.15 -5.71
C GLY A 131 -11.46 0.36 -4.20
N ALA A 132 -10.32 0.08 -3.56
CA ALA A 132 -10.19 0.24 -2.11
C ALA A 132 -9.57 1.59 -1.74
N LEU A 133 -8.33 1.84 -2.16
CA LEU A 133 -7.58 3.02 -1.76
C LEU A 133 -7.30 3.94 -2.96
N VAL A 134 -7.58 5.23 -2.79
CA VAL A 134 -7.24 6.28 -3.74
C VAL A 134 -6.47 7.38 -3.03
N CYS A 135 -5.25 7.65 -3.50
CA CYS A 135 -4.47 8.84 -3.14
C CYS A 135 -4.50 9.84 -4.30
N GLY A 136 -5.60 10.59 -4.42
CA GLY A 136 -5.84 11.58 -5.47
C GLY A 136 -4.97 12.82 -5.30
N ARG A 137 -3.93 12.97 -6.14
CA ARG A 137 -2.96 14.09 -6.11
C ARG A 137 -2.31 14.31 -4.74
N THR A 138 -2.39 13.32 -3.85
CA THR A 138 -1.88 13.40 -2.48
C THR A 138 -0.36 13.51 -2.52
N ARG A 139 0.24 14.30 -1.63
CA ARG A 139 1.69 14.53 -1.61
C ARG A 139 2.32 14.03 -0.32
N ASN A 140 3.51 13.42 -0.42
CA ASN A 140 4.26 12.92 0.73
C ASN A 140 3.41 11.96 1.58
N TYR A 141 3.28 10.72 1.13
CA TYR A 141 2.44 9.73 1.80
C TYR A 141 3.12 8.38 1.97
N LEU A 142 2.95 7.80 3.16
CA LEU A 142 3.39 6.46 3.52
C LEU A 142 2.19 5.53 3.63
N VAL A 143 2.22 4.42 2.89
CA VAL A 143 1.19 3.37 2.94
C VAL A 143 1.86 2.06 3.29
N GLU A 144 1.57 1.54 4.49
CA GLU A 144 2.25 0.35 4.99
C GLU A 144 1.40 -0.62 5.82
N TYR A 145 1.74 -1.90 5.75
CA TYR A 145 1.11 -2.94 6.58
C TYR A 145 -0.42 -3.05 6.41
N ASN A 146 -0.97 -2.57 5.30
CA ASN A 146 -2.39 -2.64 5.03
C ASN A 146 -2.73 -3.93 4.27
N PHE A 147 -3.94 -4.42 4.51
CA PHE A 147 -4.63 -5.29 3.57
C PHE A 147 -5.55 -4.44 2.70
N ILE A 148 -5.35 -4.48 1.39
CA ILE A 148 -6.07 -3.68 0.40
C ILE A 148 -6.73 -4.64 -0.58
N GLY A 149 -7.97 -5.04 -0.29
CA GLY A 149 -8.82 -5.82 -1.18
C GLY A 149 -9.39 -4.93 -2.27
N GLY A 150 -9.34 -5.37 -3.52
CA GLY A 150 -9.71 -4.58 -4.68
C GLY A 150 -10.99 -5.03 -5.37
N LYS A 151 -11.32 -4.28 -6.42
CA LYS A 151 -12.26 -4.68 -7.47
C LYS A 151 -11.81 -4.12 -8.82
N ASN A 152 -12.01 -2.82 -9.05
CA ASN A 152 -11.44 -2.17 -10.24
C ASN A 152 -9.93 -1.91 -10.07
N PHE A 153 -9.53 -1.57 -8.85
CA PHE A 153 -8.14 -1.54 -8.42
C PHE A 153 -8.07 -1.86 -6.93
N SER A 154 -6.88 -2.23 -6.44
CA SER A 154 -6.63 -2.25 -4.99
C SER A 154 -6.21 -0.86 -4.54
N PHE A 155 -5.14 -0.33 -5.14
CA PHE A 155 -4.59 0.98 -4.80
C PHE A 155 -4.30 1.83 -6.04
N SER A 156 -5.08 2.90 -6.21
CA SER A 156 -4.83 3.98 -7.16
C SER A 156 -3.98 5.08 -6.51
N SER A 157 -2.67 5.03 -6.77
CA SER A 157 -1.65 5.91 -6.20
C SER A 157 -1.34 7.05 -7.17
N ILE A 158 -2.30 7.96 -7.36
CA ILE A 158 -2.22 9.06 -8.35
C ILE A 158 -1.81 10.38 -7.69
N GLY A 159 -0.73 10.35 -6.90
CA GLY A 159 -0.12 11.50 -6.24
C GLY A 159 1.38 11.30 -6.06
N ASP A 160 2.10 12.30 -5.54
CA ASP A 160 3.57 12.36 -5.55
C ASP A 160 4.23 12.01 -4.20
N ASP A 161 5.51 11.62 -4.26
CA ASP A 161 6.37 11.33 -3.11
C ASP A 161 5.79 10.21 -2.21
N ALA A 162 5.52 9.07 -2.84
CA ALA A 162 4.87 7.92 -2.22
C ALA A 162 5.90 6.93 -1.68
N VAL A 163 5.78 6.52 -0.42
CA VAL A 163 6.42 5.30 0.09
C VAL A 163 5.35 4.25 0.30
N VAL A 164 5.43 3.15 -0.43
CA VAL A 164 4.41 2.10 -0.40
C VAL A 164 5.09 0.78 -0.10
N ARG A 165 4.91 0.26 1.12
CA ARG A 165 5.64 -0.92 1.56
C ARG A 165 4.86 -1.91 2.38
N SER A 166 5.26 -3.17 2.35
CA SER A 166 4.74 -4.17 3.29
C SER A 166 3.21 -4.33 3.28
N ASN A 167 2.55 -4.02 2.15
CA ASN A 167 1.10 -4.17 2.00
C ASN A 167 0.75 -5.46 1.26
N ILE A 168 -0.50 -5.88 1.41
CA ILE A 168 -1.17 -6.76 0.45
C ILE A 168 -2.13 -5.96 -0.39
N MET A 169 -2.06 -6.14 -1.70
CA MET A 169 -2.95 -5.54 -2.69
C MET A 169 -3.46 -6.63 -3.60
N ARG A 170 -4.78 -6.84 -3.67
CA ARG A 170 -5.32 -7.99 -4.41
C ARG A 170 -6.64 -7.75 -5.08
N ASP A 171 -6.94 -8.59 -6.07
CA ASP A 171 -8.26 -8.69 -6.70
C ASP A 171 -8.66 -7.46 -7.55
N GLY A 172 -7.68 -6.71 -8.08
CA GLY A 172 -7.91 -5.66 -9.07
C GLY A 172 -8.18 -6.24 -10.46
N ARG A 173 -9.42 -6.65 -10.73
CA ARG A 173 -9.79 -7.45 -11.91
C ARG A 173 -11.00 -6.99 -12.74
N MET A 174 -11.72 -5.95 -12.33
CA MET A 174 -13.01 -5.58 -12.95
C MET A 174 -12.96 -5.36 -14.46
N ASN A 175 -11.90 -4.72 -14.96
CA ASN A 175 -11.70 -4.34 -16.36
C ASN A 175 -10.31 -4.76 -16.83
N ASP A 176 -10.07 -4.86 -18.13
CA ASP A 176 -8.74 -5.24 -18.69
C ASP A 176 -7.59 -4.30 -18.25
N TYR A 177 -7.91 -3.09 -17.81
CA TYR A 177 -6.94 -2.15 -17.27
C TYR A 177 -6.74 -2.23 -15.75
N SER A 178 -7.58 -2.99 -15.04
CA SER A 178 -7.56 -3.10 -13.57
C SER A 178 -6.22 -3.55 -13.02
N PHE A 179 -5.89 -3.08 -11.82
CA PHE A 179 -4.55 -3.28 -11.26
C PHE A 179 -4.53 -3.46 -9.73
N GLY A 180 -3.47 -4.08 -9.24
CA GLY A 180 -3.15 -4.10 -7.81
C GLY A 180 -2.69 -2.72 -7.35
N TYR A 181 -1.52 -2.31 -7.83
CA TYR A 181 -0.96 -0.97 -7.63
C TYR A 181 -0.89 -0.23 -8.97
N GLY A 182 -1.32 1.04 -9.00
CA GLY A 182 -1.23 1.80 -10.24
C GLY A 182 -1.17 3.30 -10.10
N VAL A 183 -0.45 3.92 -11.03
CA VAL A 183 -0.36 5.36 -11.24
C VAL A 183 -1.00 5.66 -12.60
N GLY A 184 -2.33 5.86 -12.59
CA GLY A 184 -3.18 5.85 -13.78
C GLY A 184 -3.81 7.19 -14.17
N ASP A 185 -3.13 8.31 -13.97
CA ASP A 185 -3.69 9.67 -14.16
C ASP A 185 -3.36 10.31 -15.53
N GLN A 186 -4.03 11.41 -15.86
CA GLN A 186 -3.80 12.23 -17.07
C GLN A 186 -2.57 13.14 -16.99
N VAL A 187 -2.05 13.39 -15.80
CA VAL A 187 -0.88 14.26 -15.59
C VAL A 187 0.34 13.47 -15.16
N SER A 188 1.50 14.13 -15.13
CA SER A 188 2.71 13.57 -14.57
C SER A 188 2.62 13.37 -13.06
N HIS A 189 3.31 12.33 -12.57
CA HIS A 189 3.48 12.00 -11.15
C HIS A 189 4.92 11.55 -10.92
N ALA A 190 5.44 11.78 -9.72
CA ALA A 190 6.86 11.56 -9.41
C ALA A 190 7.12 10.95 -8.02
N GLY A 191 8.29 10.32 -7.88
CA GLY A 191 8.88 10.02 -6.57
C GLY A 191 8.22 8.87 -5.84
N HIS A 192 7.86 7.79 -6.55
CA HIS A 192 7.28 6.61 -5.90
C HIS A 192 8.37 5.61 -5.54
N HIS A 193 8.35 5.16 -4.28
CA HIS A 193 9.19 4.10 -3.75
C HIS A 193 8.31 2.95 -3.27
N VAL A 194 8.25 1.87 -4.04
CA VAL A 194 7.29 0.77 -3.88
C VAL A 194 8.03 -0.54 -3.64
N TYR A 195 8.02 -1.04 -2.41
CA TYR A 195 8.82 -2.21 -2.05
C TYR A 195 8.22 -3.13 -1.00
N ASP A 196 8.64 -4.39 -0.94
CA ASP A 196 8.17 -5.36 0.06
C ASP A 196 6.66 -5.62 0.04
N ASN A 197 5.96 -5.27 -1.04
CA ASN A 197 4.53 -5.51 -1.17
C ASN A 197 4.28 -6.89 -1.76
N ARG A 198 3.10 -7.42 -1.45
CA ARG A 198 2.54 -8.58 -2.13
C ARG A 198 1.33 -8.16 -2.93
N ILE A 199 1.43 -8.29 -4.25
CA ILE A 199 0.44 -7.80 -5.20
C ILE A 199 -0.11 -8.99 -5.96
N GLU A 200 -1.38 -9.31 -5.75
CA GLU A 200 -1.91 -10.62 -6.13
C GLU A 200 -3.16 -10.53 -7.01
N ASN A 201 -3.38 -11.57 -7.80
CA ASN A 201 -4.65 -11.86 -8.48
C ASN A 201 -5.28 -10.61 -9.12
N SER A 202 -4.49 -9.87 -9.88
CA SER A 202 -4.92 -8.64 -10.54
C SER A 202 -4.65 -8.74 -12.04
N ASN A 203 -5.42 -8.05 -12.89
CA ASN A 203 -5.15 -8.10 -14.34
C ASN A 203 -3.74 -7.53 -14.62
N ARG A 204 -3.37 -6.45 -13.93
CA ARG A 204 -2.01 -5.93 -13.88
C ARG A 204 -1.53 -5.86 -12.42
N GLY A 205 -0.35 -6.37 -12.10
CA GLY A 205 0.22 -6.24 -10.76
C GLY A 205 0.54 -4.79 -10.46
N VAL A 206 1.57 -4.28 -11.13
CA VAL A 206 2.00 -2.88 -11.12
C VAL A 206 1.66 -2.25 -12.47
N SER A 207 1.00 -1.09 -12.45
CA SER A 207 0.56 -0.39 -13.67
C SER A 207 1.01 1.07 -13.67
N LEU A 208 1.97 1.40 -14.54
CA LEU A 208 2.35 2.77 -14.87
C LEU A 208 1.62 3.20 -16.15
N SER A 209 0.43 3.77 -15.97
CA SER A 209 -0.48 4.03 -17.08
C SER A 209 -1.10 5.42 -17.02
N GLY A 210 -2.13 5.69 -17.81
CA GLY A 210 -2.84 6.96 -17.80
C GLY A 210 -4.23 6.84 -18.41
N TYR A 211 -5.11 7.72 -17.98
CA TYR A 211 -6.43 7.88 -18.56
C TYR A 211 -6.34 8.81 -19.77
N SER A 212 -6.94 8.46 -20.91
CA SER A 212 -6.89 9.24 -22.17
C SER A 212 -5.47 9.60 -22.66
N ASP A 213 -5.34 10.58 -23.56
CA ASP A 213 -4.23 10.85 -24.50
C ASP A 213 -2.81 10.42 -24.02
N GLN A 214 -2.11 9.67 -24.89
CA GLN A 214 -0.95 8.86 -24.49
C GLN A 214 0.36 9.65 -24.34
N ASN A 215 0.36 10.95 -24.68
CA ASN A 215 1.58 11.70 -24.97
C ASN A 215 2.07 12.67 -23.88
N LEU A 216 1.31 12.91 -22.80
CA LEU A 216 1.62 14.03 -21.88
C LEU A 216 1.98 13.62 -20.44
N ALA A 217 1.55 12.45 -19.97
CA ALA A 217 1.74 12.07 -18.56
C ALA A 217 3.04 11.28 -18.34
N PHE A 218 4.01 11.85 -17.63
CA PHE A 218 5.26 11.19 -17.26
C PHE A 218 5.17 10.54 -15.87
N ARG A 219 5.82 9.39 -15.69
CA ARG A 219 5.92 8.64 -14.44
C ARG A 219 7.36 8.70 -13.95
N LYS A 220 7.71 9.76 -13.23
CA LYS A 220 9.08 10.12 -12.93
C LYS A 220 9.57 9.45 -11.65
N ASP A 221 10.81 9.01 -11.62
CA ASP A 221 11.50 8.52 -10.42
C ASP A 221 10.71 7.41 -9.71
N MET A 222 10.28 6.42 -10.49
CA MET A 222 9.52 5.25 -10.05
C MET A 222 10.49 4.15 -9.64
N ASN A 223 10.76 4.02 -8.34
CA ASN A 223 11.61 2.98 -7.77
C ASN A 223 10.76 1.85 -7.19
N ILE A 224 10.64 0.74 -7.92
CA ILE A 224 9.72 -0.36 -7.64
C ILE A 224 10.52 -1.65 -7.51
N HIS A 225 10.66 -2.19 -6.30
CA HIS A 225 11.55 -3.32 -6.08
C HIS A 225 11.19 -4.23 -4.92
N ASP A 226 11.75 -5.43 -4.89
CA ASP A 226 11.58 -6.39 -3.78
C ASP A 226 10.09 -6.69 -3.49
N ASN A 227 9.22 -6.65 -4.50
CA ASN A 227 7.81 -7.05 -4.37
C ASN A 227 7.60 -8.49 -4.84
N VAL A 228 6.61 -9.17 -4.26
CA VAL A 228 6.07 -10.44 -4.79
C VAL A 228 4.80 -10.12 -5.55
N ILE A 229 4.84 -10.25 -6.87
CA ILE A 229 3.70 -10.04 -7.76
C ILE A 229 3.23 -11.43 -8.20
N SER A 230 2.01 -11.82 -7.81
CA SER A 230 1.56 -13.19 -7.96
C SER A 230 0.22 -13.35 -8.65
N GLU A 231 0.11 -14.35 -9.53
CA GLU A 231 -1.15 -14.74 -10.18
C GLU A 231 -1.82 -13.57 -10.94
N CYS A 232 -1.01 -12.59 -11.35
CA CYS A 232 -1.42 -11.51 -12.22
C CYS A 232 -1.36 -11.94 -13.69
N ASP A 233 -2.24 -11.37 -14.52
CA ASP A 233 -2.15 -11.60 -15.97
C ASP A 233 -0.87 -10.95 -16.52
N ILE A 234 -0.56 -9.73 -16.08
CA ILE A 234 0.70 -9.02 -16.36
C ILE A 234 1.31 -8.56 -15.02
N ALA A 235 2.57 -8.90 -14.72
CA ALA A 235 3.19 -8.46 -13.47
C ALA A 235 3.52 -6.96 -13.47
N PHE A 236 4.15 -6.47 -14.53
CA PHE A 236 4.46 -5.05 -14.72
C PHE A 236 3.98 -4.55 -16.08
N PHE A 237 3.13 -3.53 -16.07
CA PHE A 237 2.62 -2.87 -17.25
C PHE A 237 3.03 -1.40 -17.27
N ALA A 238 3.63 -0.94 -18.37
CA ALA A 238 3.87 0.47 -18.58
C ALA A 238 3.52 0.91 -20.01
N ASN A 239 2.70 1.94 -20.14
CA ASN A 239 2.39 2.57 -21.43
C ASN A 239 2.47 4.10 -21.41
N ARG A 240 3.16 4.64 -20.42
CA ARG A 240 3.45 6.07 -20.29
C ARG A 240 4.96 6.26 -20.15
N PRO A 241 5.49 7.40 -20.60
CA PRO A 241 6.87 7.79 -20.32
C PRO A 241 7.21 7.57 -18.85
N TRP A 242 8.33 6.93 -18.54
CA TRP A 242 8.73 6.69 -17.16
C TRP A 242 10.25 6.71 -16.95
N SER A 243 10.66 6.97 -15.71
CA SER A 243 12.05 6.88 -15.24
C SER A 243 12.09 6.21 -13.87
N GLY A 244 13.29 5.84 -13.41
CA GLY A 244 13.50 5.13 -12.15
C GLY A 244 13.98 3.71 -12.40
N SER A 245 13.65 2.78 -11.50
CA SER A 245 14.10 1.40 -11.57
C SER A 245 13.00 0.42 -11.17
N PHE A 246 12.86 -0.65 -11.96
CA PHE A 246 12.00 -1.79 -11.67
C PHE A 246 12.87 -3.03 -11.50
N ARG A 247 13.13 -3.44 -10.25
CA ARG A 247 14.16 -4.46 -9.96
C ARG A 247 13.85 -5.42 -8.82
N ARG A 248 14.42 -6.62 -8.84
CA ARG A 248 14.27 -7.63 -7.76
C ARG A 248 12.83 -7.94 -7.38
N ASN A 249 11.89 -7.83 -8.32
CA ASN A 249 10.53 -8.30 -8.11
C ASN A 249 10.43 -9.79 -8.48
N ILE A 250 9.59 -10.53 -7.77
CA ILE A 250 9.26 -11.93 -8.09
C ILE A 250 7.93 -11.97 -8.82
N PHE A 251 7.92 -12.59 -9.99
CA PHE A 251 6.74 -12.92 -10.76
C PHE A 251 6.32 -14.36 -10.44
N LEU A 252 5.48 -14.49 -9.41
CA LEU A 252 5.03 -15.77 -8.90
C LEU A 252 3.75 -16.21 -9.64
N ARG A 253 3.86 -17.17 -10.56
CA ARG A 253 2.73 -17.66 -11.38
C ARG A 253 2.00 -16.56 -12.16
N CYS A 254 2.70 -15.51 -12.57
CA CYS A 254 2.13 -14.53 -13.50
C CYS A 254 2.06 -15.10 -14.92
N LYS A 255 1.01 -14.78 -15.67
CA LYS A 255 0.89 -15.23 -17.07
C LYS A 255 1.91 -14.55 -17.97
N GLN A 256 2.20 -13.28 -17.70
CA GLN A 256 3.23 -12.49 -18.36
C GLN A 256 3.99 -11.67 -17.31
N GLY A 257 5.32 -11.61 -17.42
CA GLY A 257 6.15 -10.78 -16.56
C GLY A 257 5.98 -9.30 -16.86
N ILE A 258 6.60 -8.83 -17.94
CA ILE A 258 6.66 -7.41 -18.29
C ILE A 258 5.93 -7.16 -19.62
N LEU A 259 5.14 -6.09 -19.68
CA LEU A 259 4.54 -5.58 -20.90
C LEU A 259 4.72 -4.06 -20.99
N LEU A 260 5.64 -3.63 -21.83
CA LEU A 260 5.81 -2.24 -22.21
C LEU A 260 5.05 -1.97 -23.52
N LYS A 261 4.45 -0.79 -23.65
CA LYS A 261 3.74 -0.37 -24.87
C LYS A 261 3.98 1.10 -25.18
N GLY A 262 4.13 1.43 -26.46
CA GLY A 262 4.21 2.82 -26.93
C GLY A 262 5.27 3.61 -26.18
N ASN A 263 4.90 4.76 -25.62
CA ASN A 263 5.82 5.63 -24.89
C ASN A 263 6.42 5.01 -23.62
N GLY A 264 5.81 3.95 -23.07
CA GLY A 264 6.39 3.21 -21.94
C GLY A 264 7.58 2.32 -22.31
N GLU A 265 7.66 1.92 -23.58
CA GLU A 265 8.82 1.21 -24.14
C GLU A 265 9.93 2.18 -24.56
N ALA A 266 9.54 3.37 -25.06
CA ALA A 266 10.48 4.37 -25.59
C ALA A 266 11.27 5.16 -24.53
N THR A 267 11.02 4.97 -23.23
CA THR A 267 11.56 5.83 -22.16
C THR A 267 12.29 5.09 -21.02
N ALA A 268 13.09 5.88 -20.29
CA ALA A 268 14.31 5.59 -19.54
C ALA A 268 14.15 4.97 -18.13
N GLY A 269 13.23 4.04 -17.94
CA GLY A 269 13.22 3.23 -16.72
C GLY A 269 14.21 2.08 -16.80
N ASP A 270 15.00 1.87 -15.76
CA ASP A 270 15.91 0.71 -15.68
C ASP A 270 15.12 -0.53 -15.25
N ILE A 271 15.26 -1.62 -15.99
CA ILE A 271 14.63 -2.91 -15.67
C ILE A 271 15.76 -3.92 -15.51
N ASP A 272 16.02 -4.33 -14.28
CA ASP A 272 17.09 -5.28 -13.99
C ASP A 272 16.70 -6.28 -12.89
N GLY A 273 17.19 -7.51 -13.01
CA GLY A 273 17.09 -8.52 -11.97
C GLY A 273 15.68 -8.78 -11.46
N ASN A 274 14.68 -8.95 -12.33
CA ASN A 274 13.36 -9.45 -11.96
C ASN A 274 13.26 -10.94 -12.30
N TYR A 275 12.57 -11.72 -11.47
CA TYR A 275 12.70 -13.17 -11.50
C TYR A 275 11.35 -13.87 -11.54
N PHE A 276 11.32 -15.06 -12.12
CA PHE A 276 10.12 -15.90 -12.16
C PHE A 276 10.12 -16.94 -11.05
N ASN A 277 8.92 -17.32 -10.64
CA ASN A 277 8.67 -18.42 -9.74
C ASN A 277 7.36 -19.13 -10.12
N ASP A 278 7.40 -20.44 -10.33
CA ASP A 278 6.22 -21.26 -10.64
C ASP A 278 5.40 -21.67 -9.40
N GLY A 279 5.92 -21.43 -8.20
CA GLY A 279 5.34 -21.81 -6.92
C GLY A 279 5.95 -23.01 -6.24
N SER A 280 6.92 -23.69 -6.86
CA SER A 280 7.61 -24.85 -6.28
C SER A 280 8.62 -24.48 -5.18
N PHE A 281 9.10 -23.24 -5.18
CA PHE A 281 10.10 -22.76 -4.22
C PHE A 281 9.60 -21.51 -3.49
N LEU A 282 9.29 -21.64 -2.21
CA LEU A 282 8.70 -20.57 -1.41
C LEU A 282 9.48 -20.35 -0.11
N ASN A 283 9.47 -19.11 0.37
CA ASN A 283 9.81 -18.82 1.77
C ASN A 283 8.62 -19.27 2.64
N VAL A 284 8.91 -20.09 3.65
CA VAL A 284 7.93 -20.61 4.61
C VAL A 284 7.85 -19.69 5.83
N THR A 285 9.02 -19.33 6.37
CA THR A 285 9.14 -18.45 7.53
C THR A 285 10.12 -17.32 7.19
N PRO A 286 9.74 -16.05 7.39
CA PRO A 286 10.63 -14.94 7.11
C PRO A 286 11.88 -15.00 8.02
N PRO A 287 13.05 -14.60 7.51
CA PRO A 287 14.28 -14.58 8.28
C PRO A 287 14.19 -13.57 9.42
N PRO A 288 14.50 -13.94 10.68
CA PRO A 288 14.59 -12.97 11.77
C PRO A 288 15.77 -12.01 11.57
N LEU A 289 15.50 -10.72 11.75
CA LEU A 289 16.51 -9.68 11.92
C LEU A 289 16.74 -9.46 13.42
N ARG A 290 18.00 -9.50 13.86
CA ARG A 290 18.38 -9.25 15.26
C ARG A 290 19.39 -8.13 15.33
N VAL A 291 19.06 -7.06 16.06
CA VAL A 291 20.02 -6.03 16.49
C VAL A 291 20.61 -6.45 17.83
N LYS A 292 21.93 -6.51 17.91
CA LYS A 292 22.68 -6.95 19.08
C LYS A 292 23.14 -5.73 19.88
N PRO A 293 23.36 -5.88 21.21
CA PRO A 293 23.88 -4.81 22.06
C PRO A 293 25.26 -4.28 21.65
N ASP A 294 26.01 -5.05 20.85
CA ASP A 294 27.31 -4.66 20.30
C ASP A 294 27.21 -3.72 19.08
N GLY A 295 26.01 -3.24 18.74
CA GLY A 295 25.75 -2.34 17.62
C GLY A 295 25.71 -3.03 16.26
N LYS A 296 25.61 -4.37 16.20
CA LYS A 296 25.47 -5.11 14.92
C LYS A 296 24.06 -5.60 14.68
N ALA A 297 23.64 -5.57 13.42
CA ALA A 297 22.46 -6.28 12.95
C ALA A 297 22.90 -7.59 12.28
N SER A 298 22.10 -8.64 12.45
CA SER A 298 22.33 -9.93 11.80
C SER A 298 21.03 -10.54 11.32
N VAL A 299 21.11 -11.33 10.25
CA VAL A 299 19.98 -12.04 9.65
C VAL A 299 20.34 -13.52 9.44
N SER A 300 19.39 -14.43 9.64
CA SER A 300 19.53 -15.83 9.24
C SER A 300 18.92 -16.07 7.86
N SER A 301 19.08 -17.27 7.28
CA SER A 301 18.49 -17.62 5.98
C SER A 301 16.96 -17.66 5.96
N GLY A 302 16.29 -17.83 7.11
CA GLY A 302 14.86 -18.17 7.18
C GLY A 302 14.60 -19.63 6.82
N GLU A 303 13.33 -20.00 6.68
CA GLU A 303 12.91 -21.36 6.27
C GLU A 303 12.33 -21.34 4.86
N TRP A 304 12.66 -22.34 4.06
CA TRP A 304 12.28 -22.46 2.65
C TRP A 304 11.67 -23.84 2.40
N THR A 305 10.84 -23.98 1.35
CA THR A 305 10.21 -25.27 1.00
C THR A 305 11.23 -26.34 0.60
N SER A 306 12.42 -25.93 0.17
CA SER A 306 13.57 -26.79 -0.12
C SER A 306 14.87 -26.02 0.11
N GLU A 307 16.00 -26.72 0.24
CA GLU A 307 17.31 -26.07 0.43
C GLU A 307 17.67 -25.22 -0.81
N PRO A 308 17.93 -23.90 -0.65
CA PRO A 308 18.31 -23.04 -1.77
C PRO A 308 19.68 -23.40 -2.34
N ASP A 309 19.82 -23.30 -3.66
CA ASP A 309 21.13 -23.42 -4.33
C ASP A 309 21.98 -22.16 -4.13
N GLU A 310 21.32 -21.03 -3.88
CA GLU A 310 21.95 -19.71 -3.75
C GLU A 310 21.10 -18.81 -2.87
N ILE A 311 21.74 -17.96 -2.06
CA ILE A 311 21.10 -16.88 -1.31
C ILE A 311 21.94 -15.61 -1.50
N ARG A 312 21.31 -14.56 -2.03
CA ARG A 312 21.87 -13.21 -2.12
C ARG A 312 21.29 -12.35 -1.01
N ILE A 313 22.16 -11.62 -0.33
CA ILE A 313 21.81 -10.76 0.81
C ILE A 313 22.01 -9.31 0.39
N GLN A 314 21.04 -8.45 0.71
CA GLN A 314 21.17 -7.01 0.57
C GLN A 314 20.51 -6.29 1.74
N TRP A 315 21.29 -5.58 2.54
CA TRP A 315 20.77 -4.71 3.59
C TRP A 315 20.29 -3.38 3.02
N ARG A 316 19.26 -2.83 3.66
CA ARG A 316 18.64 -1.57 3.27
C ARG A 316 18.39 -0.69 4.49
N ASN A 317 18.45 0.62 4.28
CA ASN A 317 18.00 1.64 5.22
C ASN A 317 16.83 2.39 4.57
N LYS A 318 15.65 2.41 5.20
CA LYS A 318 14.42 3.03 4.65
C LYS A 318 14.08 2.51 3.23
N GLY A 319 14.31 1.22 3.00
CA GLY A 319 14.10 0.57 1.70
C GLY A 319 15.16 0.87 0.63
N ILE A 320 16.20 1.66 0.94
CA ILE A 320 17.30 1.96 0.02
C ILE A 320 18.48 1.02 0.30
N ASP A 321 19.03 0.40 -0.73
CA ASP A 321 20.20 -0.49 -0.62
C ASP A 321 21.39 0.25 0.00
N ILE A 322 21.98 -0.36 1.04
CA ILE A 322 23.25 0.11 1.60
C ILE A 322 24.37 -0.46 0.73
N PRO A 323 25.19 0.38 0.06
CA PRO A 323 26.23 -0.11 -0.85
C PRO A 323 27.19 -1.09 -0.17
N GLY A 324 27.44 -2.23 -0.81
CA GLY A 324 28.36 -3.27 -0.31
C GLY A 324 27.85 -4.06 0.90
N ALA A 325 26.67 -3.76 1.44
CA ALA A 325 26.09 -4.45 2.59
C ALA A 325 25.40 -5.74 2.16
N ASN A 326 26.21 -6.73 1.75
CA ASN A 326 25.77 -8.01 1.20
C ASN A 326 26.21 -9.23 2.02
N ARG A 327 26.55 -9.00 3.30
CA ARG A 327 26.94 -10.04 4.26
C ARG A 327 25.82 -10.32 5.27
N PRO A 328 25.79 -11.48 5.94
CA PRO A 328 24.75 -11.80 6.93
C PRO A 328 24.69 -10.88 8.16
N SER A 329 25.67 -10.00 8.36
CA SER A 329 25.70 -9.04 9.45
C SER A 329 26.37 -7.74 9.03
N ILE A 330 25.87 -6.62 9.57
CA ILE A 330 26.40 -5.27 9.36
C ILE A 330 26.49 -4.51 10.68
N THR A 331 27.32 -3.47 10.70
CA THR A 331 27.29 -2.46 11.77
C THR A 331 26.07 -1.57 11.57
N VAL A 332 25.38 -1.26 12.67
CA VAL A 332 24.21 -0.37 12.69
C VAL A 332 24.65 1.03 13.10
N GLU A 333 24.15 2.03 12.40
CA GLU A 333 24.28 3.42 12.79
C GLU A 333 22.99 3.91 13.45
N ALA A 334 23.10 4.89 14.35
CA ALA A 334 21.95 5.44 15.03
C ALA A 334 20.94 6.04 14.04
N GLY A 335 19.65 5.71 14.21
CA GLY A 335 18.57 6.22 13.38
C GLY A 335 18.33 5.49 12.05
N MET A 336 19.02 4.38 11.80
CA MET A 336 18.71 3.52 10.65
C MET A 336 17.38 2.78 10.84
N GLU A 337 16.57 2.75 9.78
CA GLU A 337 15.40 1.87 9.66
C GLU A 337 15.80 0.67 8.81
N LEU A 338 16.30 -0.38 9.48
CA LEU A 338 16.93 -1.51 8.81
C LEU A 338 15.92 -2.55 8.32
N SER A 339 16.14 -3.00 7.08
CA SER A 339 15.61 -4.24 6.54
C SER A 339 16.70 -4.99 5.77
N CYS A 340 16.51 -6.28 5.55
CA CYS A 340 17.40 -7.12 4.80
C CYS A 340 16.61 -7.99 3.82
N VAL A 341 16.97 -7.92 2.55
CA VAL A 341 16.41 -8.77 1.50
C VAL A 341 17.28 -10.00 1.36
N LEU A 342 16.65 -11.18 1.41
CA LEU A 342 17.23 -12.45 1.04
C LEU A 342 16.55 -12.90 -0.25
N LEU A 343 17.32 -12.88 -1.34
CA LEU A 343 16.89 -13.37 -2.63
C LEU A 343 17.50 -14.76 -2.82
N ALA A 344 16.67 -15.79 -2.66
CA ALA A 344 17.08 -17.18 -2.75
C ALA A 344 16.67 -17.78 -4.09
N ARG A 345 17.46 -18.75 -4.58
CA ARG A 345 17.17 -19.51 -5.81
C ARG A 345 17.15 -21.00 -5.52
N LYS A 346 16.20 -21.70 -6.14
CA LYS A 346 16.23 -23.14 -6.33
C LYS A 346 15.94 -23.44 -7.80
N GLU A 347 16.88 -24.09 -8.48
CA GLU A 347 16.83 -24.31 -9.93
C GLU A 347 16.60 -22.99 -10.68
N GLN A 348 15.51 -22.85 -11.42
CA GLN A 348 15.13 -21.62 -12.13
C GLN A 348 14.25 -20.69 -11.28
N ASN A 349 13.74 -21.16 -10.13
CA ASN A 349 12.77 -20.44 -9.32
C ASN A 349 13.47 -19.56 -8.28
N TRP A 350 13.14 -18.27 -8.29
CA TRP A 350 13.64 -17.30 -7.33
C TRP A 350 12.54 -16.86 -6.37
N MET A 351 12.90 -16.64 -5.11
CA MET A 351 11.96 -16.16 -4.11
C MET A 351 12.63 -15.15 -3.17
N LEU A 352 11.84 -14.16 -2.74
CA LEU A 352 12.25 -13.19 -1.74
C LEU A 352 11.83 -13.67 -0.35
N ALA A 353 12.69 -13.38 0.61
CA ALA A 353 12.32 -13.26 2.01
C ALA A 353 12.86 -11.93 2.55
N ILE A 354 12.05 -11.22 3.33
CA ILE A 354 12.40 -9.90 3.84
C ILE A 354 12.45 -9.97 5.37
N ALA A 355 13.61 -9.68 5.91
CA ALA A 355 13.81 -9.41 7.33
C ALA A 355 13.63 -7.91 7.57
N GLU A 356 12.87 -7.51 8.58
CA GLU A 356 12.75 -6.10 8.98
C GLU A 356 12.88 -5.98 10.50
N THR A 357 13.28 -4.80 10.96
CA THR A 357 13.34 -4.51 12.40
C THR A 357 11.94 -4.48 13.00
N ALA A 358 11.80 -4.94 14.24
CA ALA A 358 10.54 -4.86 14.96
C ALA A 358 10.13 -3.38 15.15
N TYR A 359 8.86 -3.03 14.91
CA TYR A 359 8.32 -1.69 15.12
C TYR A 359 7.62 -1.63 16.48
N ASP A 360 8.31 -1.17 17.52
CA ASP A 360 7.78 -0.80 18.85
C ASP A 360 6.52 -1.58 19.34
N ASP A 361 5.57 -0.87 19.98
CA ASP A 361 4.29 -1.38 20.51
C ASP A 361 3.17 -1.47 19.43
N PHE A 362 3.49 -1.29 18.14
CA PHE A 362 2.51 -1.22 17.07
C PHE A 362 2.27 -2.59 16.43
N THR A 363 1.06 -3.12 16.60
CA THR A 363 0.59 -4.30 15.85
C THR A 363 -0.48 -3.90 14.82
N PRO A 364 -0.17 -3.99 13.51
CA PRO A 364 -1.14 -3.94 12.42
C PRO A 364 -2.34 -4.86 12.66
N ARG A 365 -3.54 -4.30 12.52
CA ARG A 365 -4.79 -5.06 12.61
C ARG A 365 -4.85 -6.21 11.61
N ALA A 366 -4.28 -6.01 10.41
CA ALA A 366 -4.20 -7.04 9.39
C ALA A 366 -3.42 -8.30 9.83
N TRP A 367 -2.47 -8.18 10.76
CA TRP A 367 -1.83 -9.35 11.39
C TRP A 367 -2.70 -10.00 12.43
N GLN A 368 -3.31 -9.20 13.32
CA GLN A 368 -4.20 -9.71 14.38
C GLN A 368 -5.35 -10.54 13.81
N GLU A 369 -5.89 -10.12 12.67
CA GLU A 369 -6.99 -10.81 11.99
C GLU A 369 -6.52 -11.89 10.99
N ASN A 370 -5.23 -12.26 11.00
CA ASN A 370 -4.68 -13.29 10.12
C ASN A 370 -4.89 -13.04 8.61
N MET A 371 -5.05 -11.78 8.22
CA MET A 371 -5.33 -11.38 6.84
C MET A 371 -4.07 -11.23 5.98
N LEU A 372 -2.89 -11.25 6.58
CA LEU A 372 -1.62 -11.26 5.87
C LEU A 372 -0.98 -12.68 5.98
N PRO A 373 -0.46 -13.28 4.89
CA PRO A 373 0.08 -14.64 4.87
C PRO A 373 1.38 -14.77 5.67
N TRP A 374 1.90 -13.65 6.15
CA TRP A 374 3.14 -13.52 6.91
C TRP A 374 2.90 -13.67 8.42
N GLN A 375 2.04 -14.60 8.85
CA GLN A 375 1.45 -14.72 10.21
C GLN A 375 2.39 -14.57 11.43
N LYS A 376 3.70 -14.42 11.23
CA LYS A 376 4.71 -14.11 12.24
C LYS A 376 5.75 -13.13 11.74
N ARG A 377 5.37 -11.95 11.24
CA ARG A 377 6.38 -10.91 10.96
C ARG A 377 6.97 -10.32 12.26
N TYR A 378 6.28 -10.49 13.40
CA TYR A 378 6.66 -9.96 14.73
C TYR A 378 6.13 -10.89 15.83
N PHE A 379 6.90 -11.90 16.21
CA PHE A 379 6.78 -12.36 17.59
C PHE A 379 7.48 -11.32 18.45
N SER A 380 6.69 -10.53 19.17
CA SER A 380 7.16 -9.93 20.42
C SER A 380 7.75 -11.05 21.28
N ILE A 381 8.91 -10.81 21.88
CA ILE A 381 9.33 -11.58 23.06
C ILE A 381 8.29 -11.35 24.15
#